data_AF-A0A126QMQ3-F1
#
_entry.id   AF-A0A126QMQ3-F1
#
_cell.length_a   1.000
_cell.length_b   1.000
_cell.length_c   1.000
_cell.angle_alpha   90.00
_cell.angle_beta   90.00
_cell.angle_gamma   90.00
#
_symmetry.space_group_name_H-M   'P 1'
#
loop_
_entity.id
_entity.type
_entity.pdbx_description
1 polymer ?
#
loop_
_entity_poly.entity_id
_entity_poly.type
_entity_poly.pdbx_seq_one_letter_code
_entity_poly.pdbx_strand_id
1 'polypeptide(L)'
;MFEKNVTKVVQDCILDSGIQAKIVAQKINKPYSTLMREINPFDASAKLGAETLLEIMKVTHDVRPLQFMATEMGFTLEQGMA
;
A
#
# COMPACT_ATOMS: atom_id res chain seq x y z
N MET A 1 -8.39 -19.22 4.33
CA MET A 1 -8.77 -17.80 4.16
C MET A 1 -7.59 -16.99 4.67
N PHE A 2 -6.84 -16.33 3.80
CA PHE A 2 -5.67 -15.56 4.23
C PHE A 2 -6.14 -14.39 5.09
N GLU A 3 -5.51 -14.20 6.24
CA GLU A 3 -5.74 -13.03 7.08
C GLU A 3 -5.30 -11.81 6.28
N LYS A 4 -6.26 -10.95 5.92
CA LYS A 4 -5.93 -9.71 5.21
C LYS A 4 -5.18 -8.82 6.19
N ASN A 5 -3.95 -8.45 5.85
CA ASN A 5 -3.16 -7.47 6.58
C ASN A 5 -2.90 -6.25 5.68
N VAL A 6 -2.44 -5.15 6.28
CA VAL A 6 -2.16 -3.89 5.57
C VAL A 6 -1.23 -4.13 4.37
N THR A 7 -0.16 -4.91 4.56
CA THR A 7 0.82 -5.20 3.50
C THR A 7 0.18 -5.84 2.28
N LYS A 8 -0.73 -6.81 2.48
CA LYS A 8 -1.45 -7.46 1.39
C LYS A 8 -2.38 -6.49 0.67
N VAL A 9 -3.10 -5.64 1.41
CA VAL A 9 -3.98 -4.63 0.80
C VAL A 9 -3.18 -3.67 -0.07
N VAL A 10 -2.00 -3.24 0.38
CA VAL A 10 -1.10 -2.36 -0.40
C VAL A 10 -0.59 -3.05 -1.66
N GLN A 11 -0.22 -4.34 -1.56
CA GLN A 11 0.17 -5.13 -2.72
C GLN A 11 -0.96 -5.16 -3.77
N ASP A 12 -2.19 -5.41 -3.32
CA ASP A 12 -3.37 -5.44 -4.20
C ASP A 12 -3.64 -4.05 -4.81
N CYS A 13 -3.45 -2.95 -4.08
CA CYS A 13 -3.53 -1.60 -4.65
C CYS A 13 -2.57 -1.38 -5.82
N ILE A 14 -1.32 -1.85 -5.70
CA ILE A 14 -0.35 -1.72 -6.79
C ILE A 14 -0.77 -2.58 -7.98
N LEU A 15 -1.18 -3.83 -7.75
CA LEU A 15 -1.55 -4.78 -8.80
C LEU A 15 -2.83 -4.35 -9.55
N ASP A 16 -3.81 -3.80 -8.83
CA ASP A 16 -5.10 -3.37 -9.37
C ASP A 16 -5.05 -1.97 -10.02
N SER A 17 -4.02 -1.17 -9.73
CA SER A 17 -3.92 0.23 -10.20
C SER A 17 -3.84 0.40 -11.72
N GLY A 18 -3.57 -0.68 -12.47
CA GLY A 18 -3.24 -0.59 -13.91
C GLY A 18 -1.88 0.05 -14.20
N ILE A 19 -1.13 0.47 -13.17
CA ILE A 19 0.22 1.01 -13.26
C ILE A 19 1.21 -0.14 -13.04
N GLN A 20 2.21 -0.26 -13.91
CA GLN A 20 3.27 -1.23 -13.68
C GLN A 20 4.00 -0.94 -12.36
N ALA A 21 4.19 -1.97 -11.52
CA ALA A 21 4.86 -1.81 -10.22
C ALA A 21 6.26 -1.17 -10.30
N LYS A 22 6.97 -1.35 -11.43
CA LYS A 22 8.25 -0.68 -11.71
C LYS A 22 8.10 0.84 -11.85
N ILE A 23 7.01 1.31 -12.45
CA ILE A 23 6.70 2.74 -12.57
C ILE A 23 6.29 3.31 -11.20
N VAL A 24 5.54 2.55 -10.40
CA VAL A 24 5.23 2.95 -9.01
C VAL A 24 6.52 3.14 -8.21
N ALA A 25 7.45 2.18 -8.27
CA ALA A 25 8.75 2.28 -7.62
C ALA A 25 9.55 3.53 -8.03
N GLN A 26 9.54 3.86 -9.34
CA GLN A 26 10.16 5.08 -9.85
C GLN A 26 9.50 6.35 -9.29
N LYS A 27 8.16 6.42 -9.30
CA LYS A 27 7.41 7.58 -8.81
C LYS A 27 7.64 7.85 -7.33
N ILE A 28 7.80 6.81 -6.52
CA ILE A 28 8.08 6.93 -5.07
C ILE A 28 9.60 6.98 -4.76
N ASN A 29 10.44 7.12 -5.79
CA ASN A 29 11.90 7.20 -5.69
C ASN A 29 12.53 6.05 -4.87
N LYS A 30 12.11 4.80 -5.13
CA LYS A 30 12.58 3.60 -4.43
C LYS A 30 13.07 2.53 -5.42
N PRO A 31 14.13 1.76 -5.09
CA PRO A 31 14.50 0.62 -5.91
C PRO A 31 13.35 -0.40 -6.03
N TYR A 32 13.09 -0.86 -7.24
CA TYR A 32 11.99 -1.79 -7.51
C TYR A 32 12.07 -3.07 -6.67
N SER A 33 13.25 -3.69 -6.56
CA SER A 33 13.45 -4.89 -5.77
C SER A 33 13.17 -4.66 -4.28
N THR A 34 13.56 -3.51 -3.74
CA THR A 34 13.25 -3.14 -2.36
C THR A 34 11.75 -3.00 -2.16
N LEU A 35 11.05 -2.27 -3.03
CA LEU A 35 9.59 -2.13 -2.94
C LEU A 35 8.89 -3.50 -2.99
N MET A 36 9.29 -4.38 -3.91
CA MET A 36 8.68 -5.71 -4.04
C MET A 36 8.84 -6.57 -2.80
N ARG A 37 9.96 -6.43 -2.08
CA ARG A 37 10.15 -7.12 -0.79
C ARG A 37 9.26 -6.51 0.30
N GLU A 38 9.21 -5.19 0.40
CA GLU A 38 8.42 -4.49 1.42
C GLU A 38 6.90 -4.72 1.30
N ILE A 39 6.39 -4.89 0.08
CA ILE A 39 4.96 -5.20 -0.17
C ILE A 39 4.67 -6.70 -0.22
N ASN A 40 5.67 -7.56 -0.04
CA ASN A 40 5.47 -9.00 -0.04
C ASN A 40 5.01 -9.45 1.36
N PRO A 41 3.76 -9.92 1.53
CA PRO A 41 3.27 -10.36 2.84
C PRO A 41 4.00 -11.61 3.38
N PHE A 42 4.80 -12.29 2.56
CA PHE A 42 5.59 -13.46 2.95
C PHE A 42 7.06 -13.13 3.31
N ASP A 43 7.54 -11.91 3.05
CA ASP A 43 8.89 -11.49 3.46
C ASP A 43 8.85 -10.77 4.81
N ALA A 44 8.90 -11.55 5.90
CA ALA A 44 8.89 -10.99 7.26
C ALA A 44 10.12 -10.14 7.60
N SER A 45 11.18 -10.17 6.77
CA SER A 45 12.41 -9.40 6.99
C SER A 45 12.35 -7.99 6.41
N ALA A 46 11.39 -7.72 5.53
CA ALA A 46 11.16 -6.41 4.92
C ALA A 46 9.88 -5.79 5.48
N LYS A 47 9.93 -4.49 5.79
CA LYS A 47 8.79 -3.76 6.34
C LYS A 47 8.47 -2.56 5.47
N LEU A 48 7.20 -2.38 5.15
CA LEU A 48 6.71 -1.19 4.47
C LEU A 48 6.73 0.00 5.44
N GLY A 49 7.48 1.04 5.09
CA GLY A 49 7.50 2.30 5.85
C GLY A 49 6.24 3.13 5.64
N ALA A 50 5.81 3.89 6.66
CA ALA A 50 4.59 4.70 6.61
C ALA A 50 4.58 5.76 5.49
N GLU A 51 5.72 6.42 5.24
CA GLU A 51 5.85 7.36 4.12
C GLU A 51 5.68 6.67 2.76
N THR A 52 6.26 5.48 2.60
CA THR A 52 6.13 4.70 1.37
C THR A 52 4.69 4.24 1.17
N LEU A 53 4.02 3.81 2.23
CA LEU A 53 2.60 3.48 2.22
C LEU A 53 1.74 4.65 1.71
N LEU A 54 1.96 5.85 2.26
CA LEU A 54 1.25 7.06 1.84
C LEU A 54 1.48 7.39 0.37
N GLU A 55 2.73 7.35 -0.07
CA GLU A 55 3.08 7.64 -1.47
C GLU A 55 2.50 6.61 -2.44
N ILE A 56 2.43 5.33 -2.06
CA ILE A 56 1.73 4.32 -2.88
C ILE A 56 0.25 4.68 -3.04
N MET A 57 -0.45 5.02 -1.95
CA MET A 57 -1.86 5.42 -2.01
C MET A 57 -2.07 6.65 -2.92
N LYS A 58 -1.18 7.64 -2.85
CA LYS A 58 -1.24 8.83 -3.73
C LYS A 58 -0.99 8.48 -5.19
N VAL A 59 0.03 7.67 -5.48
CA VAL A 59 0.41 7.30 -6.86
C VAL A 59 -0.63 6.42 -7.53
N THR A 60 -1.23 5.51 -6.77
CA THR A 60 -2.27 4.59 -7.25
C THR A 60 -3.68 5.20 -7.18
N HIS A 61 -3.82 6.36 -6.52
CA HIS A 61 -5.10 7.00 -6.20
C HIS A 61 -6.06 6.05 -5.45
N ASP A 62 -5.52 5.17 -4.62
CA ASP A 62 -6.25 4.12 -3.95
C ASP A 62 -6.08 4.21 -2.43
N VAL A 63 -7.19 4.51 -1.74
CA VAL A 63 -7.24 4.70 -0.29
C VAL A 63 -7.67 3.43 0.47
N ARG A 64 -7.82 2.28 -0.20
CA ARG A 64 -8.13 1.00 0.45
C ARG A 64 -7.20 0.66 1.62
N PRO A 65 -5.87 0.92 1.59
CA PRO A 65 -5.01 0.63 2.74
C PRO A 65 -5.36 1.50 3.96
N LEU A 66 -5.68 2.77 3.74
CA LEU A 66 -6.11 3.68 4.81
C LEU A 66 -7.46 3.26 5.39
N GLN A 67 -8.42 2.91 4.55
CA GLN A 67 -9.73 2.39 4.98
C GLN A 67 -9.59 1.11 5.80
N PHE A 68 -8.71 0.20 5.37
CA PHE A 68 -8.42 -1.03 6.10
C PHE A 68 -7.83 -0.71 7.48
N MET A 69 -6.82 0.17 7.57
CA MET A 69 -6.24 0.59 8.84
C MET A 69 -7.26 1.25 9.77
N ALA A 70 -8.16 2.09 9.24
CA ALA A 70 -9.22 2.69 10.03
C ALA A 70 -10.15 1.61 10.63
N THR A 71 -10.55 0.63 9.80
CA THR A 71 -11.42 -0.47 10.21
C THR A 71 -10.80 -1.32 11.32
N GLU A 72 -9.51 -1.67 11.19
CA GLU A 72 -8.76 -2.42 12.22
C GLU A 72 -8.70 -1.68 13.56
N MET A 73 -8.76 -0.35 13.52
CA MET A 73 -8.73 0.52 14.70
C MET A 73 -10.12 0.89 15.23
N GLY A 74 -11.20 0.35 14.64
CA GLY A 74 -12.58 0.68 15.01
C GLY A 74 -13.06 2.06 14.54
N PHE A 75 -12.38 2.67 13.57
CA PHE A 75 -12.75 3.93 12.95
C PHE A 75 -13.35 3.73 11.56
N THR A 76 -14.12 4.72 11.10
CA THR A 76 -14.58 4.81 9.70
C THR A 76 -13.90 6.01 9.06
N LEU A 77 -13.48 5.86 7.80
CA LEU A 77 -12.93 6.96 7.01
C LEU A 77 -14.07 7.70 6.30
N GLU A 78 -14.16 9.00 6.53
CA GLU A 78 -15.06 9.89 5.80
C GLU A 78 -14.23 10.86 4.96
N GLN A 79 -14.63 11.07 3.70
CA GLN A 79 -14.01 12.09 2.87
C GLN A 79 -14.47 13.47 3.36
N GLY A 80 -13.53 14.26 3.88
CA GLY A 80 -13.78 15.66 4.16
C GLY A 80 -13.99 16.42 2.86
N MET A 81 -15.07 17.22 2.78
CA MET A 81 -15.20 18.26 1.77
C MET A 81 -14.22 19.38 2.12
N ALA A 82 -13.01 19.32 1.57
CA ALA A 82 -12.06 20.43 1.58
C ALA A 82 -12.19 21.26 0.30
#